data_AF-A0A519T648-F1
#
_entry.id   AF-A0A519T648-F1
#
_cell.length_a   1.000
_cell.length_b   1.000
_cell.length_c   1.000
_cell.angle_alpha   90.00
_cell.angle_beta   90.00
_cell.angle_gamma   90.00
#
_symmetry.space_group_name_H-M   'P 1'
#
loop_
_entity.id
_entity.type
_entity.pdbx_description
1 polymer ?
#
loop_
_entity_poly.entity_id
_entity_poly.type
_entity_poly.pdbx_seq_one_letter_code
_entity_poly.pdbx_strand_id
1 'polypeptide(L)'
;MLLELELAPAKRDIRKTSPDDLKAFMVAHGEKPFRAKQVSEWLWKNTAGSFEEMNNISLSTRELLAAHFVINGVAVQNQQLSNDGTIKSAFRLHDGNIVEGVLIPHDTRMTACISSQVGCSLTCKFCATGYMDRKRNLDAAEIYDQVVRIREQCEAQYGTPLTNIVYMGMGEPLLNYANVVESVRRITAPD
;
A
#
# COMPACT_ATOMS: atom_id res chain seq x y z
N MET A 1 18.51 -4.08 -38.30
CA MET A 1 17.25 -4.72 -37.84
C MET A 1 17.19 -4.54 -36.33
N LEU A 2 16.87 -3.32 -35.89
CA LEU A 2 16.63 -3.02 -34.48
C LEU A 2 15.16 -3.35 -34.26
N LEU A 3 14.90 -4.43 -33.51
CA LEU A 3 13.56 -4.72 -33.03
C LEU A 3 13.14 -3.56 -32.13
N GLU A 4 12.15 -2.80 -32.59
CA GLU A 4 11.34 -1.95 -31.73
C GLU A 4 10.72 -2.88 -30.67
N LEU A 5 11.28 -2.84 -29.46
CA LEU A 5 10.59 -3.32 -28.27
C LEU A 5 9.36 -2.43 -28.13
N GLU A 6 8.22 -2.87 -28.67
CA GLU A 6 6.92 -2.33 -28.29
C GLU A 6 6.84 -2.42 -26.76
N LEU A 7 7.08 -1.29 -26.09
CA LEU A 7 6.82 -1.14 -24.68
C LEU A 7 5.33 -1.38 -24.50
N ALA A 8 4.98 -2.57 -23.99
CA ALA A 8 3.62 -2.89 -23.61
C ALA A 8 3.08 -1.71 -22.77
N PRO A 9 1.85 -1.24 -23.04
CA PRO A 9 1.30 -0.10 -22.32
C PRO A 9 1.39 -0.36 -20.81
N ALA A 10 1.82 0.66 -20.06
CA ALA A 10 1.96 0.54 -18.62
C ALA A 10 0.62 0.08 -18.01
N LYS A 11 0.64 -1.10 -17.37
CA LYS A 11 -0.57 -1.69 -16.76
C LYS A 11 -1.13 -0.75 -15.71
N ARG A 12 -2.45 -0.65 -15.63
CA ARG A 12 -3.14 0.16 -14.61
C ARG A 12 -3.03 -0.54 -13.25
N ASP A 13 -2.80 0.21 -12.19
CA ASP A 13 -2.93 -0.33 -10.83
C ASP A 13 -4.38 -0.70 -10.56
N ILE A 14 -4.64 -1.98 -10.26
CA ILE A 14 -6.00 -2.47 -9.98
C ILE A 14 -6.63 -1.77 -8.77
N ARG A 15 -5.82 -1.31 -7.82
CA ARG A 15 -6.30 -0.62 -6.60
C ARG A 15 -6.70 0.84 -6.86
N LYS A 16 -6.49 1.33 -8.09
CA LYS A 16 -7.05 2.60 -8.60
C LYS A 16 -8.29 2.39 -9.47
N THR A 17 -8.80 1.17 -9.56
CA THR A 17 -10.02 0.84 -10.30
C THR A 17 -11.22 0.89 -9.38
N SER A 18 -12.29 1.57 -9.80
CA SER A 18 -13.51 1.63 -8.99
C SER A 18 -14.18 0.24 -8.95
N PRO A 19 -14.98 -0.07 -7.91
CA PRO A 19 -15.72 -1.32 -7.87
C PRO A 19 -16.60 -1.56 -9.12
N ASP A 20 -17.22 -0.49 -9.63
CA ASP A 20 -18.06 -0.55 -10.83
C ASP A 20 -17.25 -0.79 -12.10
N ASP A 21 -16.09 -0.13 -12.24
CA ASP A 21 -15.17 -0.35 -13.36
C ASP A 21 -14.63 -1.78 -13.36
N LEU A 22 -14.26 -2.32 -12.17
CA LEU A 22 -13.76 -3.69 -12.06
C LEU A 22 -14.88 -4.69 -12.39
N LYS A 23 -16.11 -4.44 -11.95
CA LYS A 23 -17.28 -5.25 -12.32
C LYS A 23 -17.55 -5.21 -13.81
N ALA A 24 -17.49 -4.04 -14.43
CA ALA A 24 -17.65 -3.88 -15.88
C ALA A 24 -16.54 -4.62 -16.64
N PHE A 25 -15.29 -4.54 -16.16
CA PHE A 25 -14.15 -5.27 -16.71
C PHE A 25 -14.38 -6.79 -16.69
N MET A 26 -14.86 -7.34 -15.56
CA MET A 26 -15.16 -8.77 -15.44
C MET A 26 -16.20 -9.21 -16.49
N VAL A 27 -17.31 -8.47 -16.57
CA VAL A 27 -18.40 -8.79 -17.52
C VAL A 27 -17.93 -8.71 -18.97
N ALA A 28 -17.14 -7.68 -19.31
CA ALA A 28 -16.60 -7.51 -20.66
C ALA A 28 -15.69 -8.65 -21.12
N HIS A 29 -15.06 -9.37 -20.18
CA HIS A 29 -14.17 -10.50 -20.45
C HIS A 29 -14.81 -11.86 -20.15
N GLY A 30 -16.13 -11.94 -20.05
CA GLY A 30 -16.87 -13.19 -19.88
C GLY A 30 -16.88 -13.76 -18.45
N GLU A 31 -16.38 -13.01 -17.47
CA GLU A 31 -16.45 -13.37 -16.06
C GLU A 31 -17.79 -12.94 -15.43
N LYS A 32 -18.16 -13.62 -14.35
CA LYS A 32 -19.34 -13.27 -13.56
C LYS A 32 -19.10 -11.96 -12.78
N PRO A 33 -20.10 -11.08 -12.61
CA PRO A 33 -19.91 -9.79 -11.94
C PRO A 33 -19.48 -9.90 -10.48
N PHE A 34 -19.82 -10.99 -9.78
CA PHE A 34 -19.39 -11.20 -8.39
C PHE A 34 -17.87 -11.41 -8.26
N ARG A 35 -17.17 -11.74 -9.36
CA ARG A 35 -15.72 -11.93 -9.38
C ARG A 35 -14.97 -10.66 -8.99
N ALA A 36 -15.51 -9.48 -9.34
CA ALA A 36 -14.95 -8.20 -8.92
C ALA A 36 -14.93 -8.05 -7.39
N LYS A 37 -15.97 -8.54 -6.70
CA LYS A 37 -16.01 -8.54 -5.23
C LYS A 37 -14.93 -9.46 -4.65
N GLN A 38 -14.78 -10.67 -5.19
CA GLN A 38 -13.74 -11.60 -4.74
C GLN A 38 -12.33 -11.00 -4.89
N VAL A 39 -12.06 -10.36 -6.04
CA VAL A 39 -10.78 -9.67 -6.26
C VAL A 39 -10.58 -8.53 -5.27
N SER A 40 -11.63 -7.73 -5.00
CA SER A 40 -11.56 -6.65 -4.01
C SER A 40 -11.25 -7.17 -2.61
N GLU A 41 -11.90 -8.25 -2.17
CA GLU A 41 -11.62 -8.90 -0.87
C GLU A 41 -10.16 -9.36 -0.79
N TRP A 42 -9.60 -9.92 -1.88
CA TRP A 42 -8.19 -10.30 -1.89
C TRP A 42 -7.24 -9.12 -1.75
N LEU A 43 -7.55 -8.00 -2.41
CA LEU A 43 -6.71 -6.80 -2.36
C LEU A 43 -6.72 -6.14 -0.97
N TRP A 44 -7.89 -6.06 -0.32
CA TRP A 44 -8.08 -5.23 0.88
C TRP A 44 -8.25 -6.01 2.19
N LYS A 45 -8.76 -7.24 2.14
CA LYS A 45 -8.91 -8.08 3.33
C LYS A 45 -7.76 -9.05 3.51
N ASN A 46 -7.43 -9.75 2.42
CA ASN A 46 -6.34 -10.73 2.43
C ASN A 46 -4.98 -10.10 2.11
N THR A 47 -4.94 -8.82 1.76
CA THR A 47 -3.72 -8.05 1.52
C THR A 47 -2.80 -8.67 0.46
N ALA A 48 -3.38 -9.28 -0.58
CA ALA A 48 -2.64 -10.00 -1.60
C ALA A 48 -1.59 -9.11 -2.29
N GLY A 49 -0.34 -9.58 -2.34
CA GLY A 49 0.75 -8.92 -3.04
C GLY A 49 0.78 -9.21 -4.54
N SER A 50 0.11 -10.28 -4.97
CA SER A 50 0.12 -10.80 -6.33
C SER A 50 -1.23 -11.42 -6.70
N PHE A 51 -1.52 -11.54 -8.00
CA PHE A 51 -2.76 -12.19 -8.44
C PHE A 51 -2.73 -13.69 -8.17
N GLU A 52 -1.54 -14.28 -8.15
CA GLU A 52 -1.27 -15.69 -7.90
C GLU A 52 -1.75 -16.14 -6.51
N GLU A 53 -1.69 -15.26 -5.51
CA GLU A 53 -2.17 -15.53 -4.15
C GLU A 53 -3.69 -15.76 -4.05
N MET A 54 -4.47 -15.33 -5.06
CA MET A 54 -5.93 -15.38 -5.06
C MET A 54 -6.49 -16.80 -5.29
N ASN A 55 -6.33 -17.69 -4.30
CA ASN A 55 -6.53 -19.14 -4.45
C ASN A 55 -7.97 -19.60 -4.77
N ASN A 56 -8.97 -18.76 -4.51
CA ASN A 56 -10.38 -19.05 -4.82
C ASN A 56 -10.84 -18.44 -6.16
N ILE A 57 -9.91 -17.86 -6.92
CA ILE A 57 -10.11 -17.32 -8.26
C ILE A 57 -9.44 -18.26 -9.27
N SER A 58 -10.12 -18.55 -10.39
CA SER A 58 -9.59 -19.49 -11.38
C SER A 58 -8.27 -19.00 -11.96
N LEU A 59 -7.44 -19.93 -12.43
CA LEU A 59 -6.17 -19.60 -13.08
C LEU A 59 -6.39 -18.64 -14.27
N SER A 60 -7.38 -18.91 -15.11
CA SER A 60 -7.74 -18.07 -16.25
C SER A 60 -8.06 -16.62 -15.87
N THR A 61 -8.81 -16.41 -14.78
CA THR A 61 -9.11 -15.05 -14.29
C THR A 61 -7.85 -14.38 -13.74
N ARG A 62 -7.00 -15.11 -13.02
CA ARG A 62 -5.72 -14.56 -12.48
C ARG A 62 -4.79 -14.13 -13.62
N GLU A 63 -4.69 -14.93 -14.67
CA GLU A 63 -3.92 -14.60 -15.88
C GLU A 63 -4.50 -13.39 -16.62
N LEU A 64 -5.84 -13.30 -16.72
CA LEU A 64 -6.52 -12.11 -17.26
C LEU A 64 -6.18 -10.86 -16.44
N LEU A 65 -6.26 -10.93 -15.11
CA LEU A 65 -5.91 -9.82 -14.24
C LEU A 65 -4.44 -9.43 -14.42
N ALA A 66 -3.53 -10.41 -14.42
CA ALA A 66 -2.11 -10.19 -14.63
C ALA A 66 -1.81 -9.59 -16.01
N ALA A 67 -2.58 -9.88 -17.05
CA ALA A 67 -2.42 -9.31 -18.38
C ALA A 67 -2.80 -7.82 -18.43
N HIS A 68 -3.84 -7.40 -17.70
CA HIS A 68 -4.42 -6.06 -17.79
C HIS A 68 -4.03 -5.10 -16.66
N PHE A 69 -3.67 -5.63 -15.49
CA PHE A 69 -3.44 -4.85 -14.28
C PHE A 69 -2.11 -5.19 -13.62
N VAL A 70 -1.72 -4.32 -12.69
CA VAL A 70 -0.63 -4.53 -11.75
C VAL A 70 -1.12 -4.23 -10.32
N ILE A 71 -0.45 -4.78 -9.32
CA ILE A 71 -0.61 -4.39 -7.91
C ILE A 71 0.67 -3.64 -7.52
N ASN A 72 0.59 -2.31 -7.43
CA ASN A 72 1.77 -1.49 -7.09
C ASN A 72 2.02 -1.47 -5.57
N GLY A 73 2.31 -2.64 -5.00
CA GLY A 73 2.49 -2.81 -3.56
C GLY A 73 3.69 -2.07 -2.99
N VAL A 74 3.63 -1.78 -1.69
CA VAL A 74 4.78 -1.28 -0.93
C VAL A 74 5.58 -2.45 -0.36
N ALA A 75 6.89 -2.47 -0.67
CA ALA A 75 7.82 -3.50 -0.20
C ALA A 75 8.71 -2.98 0.93
N VAL A 76 9.03 -3.84 1.89
CA VAL A 76 10.05 -3.55 2.91
C VAL A 76 11.42 -3.68 2.27
N GLN A 77 12.17 -2.58 2.16
CA GLN A 77 13.54 -2.62 1.63
C GLN A 77 14.55 -2.97 2.72
N ASN A 78 14.44 -2.35 3.89
CA ASN A 78 15.30 -2.63 5.04
C ASN A 78 14.56 -2.33 6.34
N GLN A 79 15.07 -2.89 7.43
CA GLN A 79 14.54 -2.73 8.78
C GLN A 79 15.68 -2.55 9.77
N GLN A 80 15.42 -1.79 10.83
CA GLN A 80 16.33 -1.58 11.94
C GLN A 80 15.53 -1.77 13.24
N LEU A 81 15.95 -2.73 14.05
CA LEU A 81 15.39 -2.97 15.38
C LEU A 81 16.25 -2.22 16.41
N SER A 82 15.60 -1.34 17.17
CA SER A 82 16.19 -0.60 18.28
C SER A 82 16.19 -1.44 19.57
N ASN A 83 17.03 -1.07 20.53
CA ASN A 83 17.12 -1.72 21.84
C ASN A 83 15.83 -1.58 22.68
N ASP A 84 15.01 -0.56 22.40
CA ASP A 84 13.70 -0.35 23.02
C ASP A 84 12.57 -1.12 22.32
N GLY A 85 12.91 -1.93 21.31
CA GLY A 85 11.95 -2.68 20.49
C GLY A 85 11.39 -1.89 19.30
N THR A 86 11.65 -0.59 19.17
CA THR A 86 11.15 0.16 18.00
C THR A 86 11.72 -0.44 16.72
N ILE A 87 10.86 -0.70 15.72
CA ILE A 87 11.29 -1.15 14.39
C ILE A 87 11.09 -0.01 13.41
N LYS A 88 12.19 0.50 12.85
CA LYS A 88 12.17 1.46 11.74
C LYS A 88 12.30 0.72 10.42
N SER A 89 11.36 0.93 9.50
CA SER A 89 11.35 0.31 8.17
C SER A 89 11.51 1.36 7.07
N ALA A 90 12.37 1.09 6.08
CA ALA A 90 12.34 1.79 4.81
C ALA A 90 11.45 1.02 3.83
N PHE A 91 10.46 1.73 3.29
CA PHE A 91 9.46 1.20 2.38
C PHE A 91 9.76 1.68 0.96
N ARG A 92 9.96 0.73 0.04
CA ARG A 92 10.15 0.99 -1.38
C ARG A 92 8.80 1.00 -2.09
N LEU A 93 8.52 2.11 -2.76
CA LEU A 93 7.34 2.32 -3.59
C LEU A 93 7.61 1.83 -5.02
N HIS A 94 6.53 1.64 -5.79
CA HIS A 94 6.57 1.14 -7.16
C HIS A 94 7.39 2.03 -8.13
N ASP A 95 7.48 3.33 -7.85
CA ASP A 95 8.26 4.32 -8.60
C ASP A 95 9.70 4.46 -8.09
N GLY A 96 10.14 3.57 -7.20
CA GLY A 96 11.50 3.52 -6.67
C GLY A 96 11.78 4.54 -5.55
N ASN A 97 10.84 5.43 -5.24
CA ASN A 97 10.93 6.31 -4.08
C ASN A 97 10.86 5.52 -2.77
N ILE A 98 11.45 6.09 -1.72
CA ILE A 98 11.48 5.51 -0.38
C ILE A 98 10.70 6.42 0.57
N VAL A 99 9.87 5.81 1.40
CA VAL A 99 9.30 6.43 2.61
C VAL A 99 9.64 5.59 3.82
N GLU A 100 9.48 6.16 5.00
CA GLU A 100 9.74 5.47 6.26
C GLU A 100 8.45 5.20 7.01
N GLY A 101 8.41 4.11 7.76
CA GLY A 101 7.42 3.93 8.82
C GLY A 101 8.02 3.19 9.99
N VAL A 102 7.36 3.32 11.14
CA VAL A 102 7.90 2.89 12.43
C VAL A 102 6.86 2.10 13.20
N LEU A 103 7.21 0.90 13.65
CA LEU A 103 6.49 0.19 14.69
C LEU A 103 7.04 0.60 16.05
N ILE A 104 6.18 1.14 16.90
CA ILE A 104 6.52 1.58 18.25
C ILE A 104 5.77 0.69 19.24
N PRO A 105 6.47 -0.28 19.86
CA PRO A 105 5.87 -1.12 20.89
C PRO A 105 5.73 -0.37 22.21
N HIS A 106 4.67 -0.68 22.95
CA HIS A 106 4.42 -0.21 24.31
C HIS A 106 3.67 -1.31 25.07
N ASP A 107 3.75 -1.32 26.40
CA ASP A 107 3.17 -2.37 27.26
C ASP A 107 1.67 -2.66 27.00
N THR A 108 0.93 -1.67 26.52
CA THR A 108 -0.53 -1.72 26.34
C THR A 108 -0.99 -1.48 24.91
N ARG A 109 -0.09 -1.15 23.98
CA ARG A 109 -0.45 -0.78 22.61
C ARG A 109 0.70 -0.98 21.64
N MET A 110 0.34 -1.24 20.39
CA MET A 110 1.27 -1.32 19.27
C MET A 110 0.93 -0.23 18.26
N THR A 111 1.86 0.70 18.06
CA THR A 111 1.58 1.91 17.25
C THR A 111 2.38 1.91 15.96
N ALA A 112 1.69 2.05 14.82
CA ALA A 112 2.30 2.30 13.53
C ALA A 112 2.38 3.81 13.27
N CYS A 113 3.59 4.33 13.04
CA CYS A 113 3.82 5.65 12.50
C CYS A 113 4.04 5.55 10.99
N ILE A 114 3.14 6.14 10.21
CA ILE A 114 3.11 6.02 8.74
C ILE A 114 3.29 7.37 8.04
N SER A 115 3.86 7.31 6.85
CA SER A 115 4.08 8.46 5.97
C SER A 115 2.85 8.74 5.10
N SER A 116 2.68 10.01 4.73
CA SER A 116 1.61 10.50 3.85
C SER A 116 2.12 11.08 2.53
N GLN A 117 3.41 11.42 2.43
CA GLN A 117 4.03 11.97 1.22
C GLN A 117 5.48 11.45 1.07
N VAL A 118 6.02 11.57 -0.14
CA VAL A 118 7.46 11.42 -0.38
C VAL A 118 8.11 12.80 -0.24
N GLY A 119 8.78 13.04 0.89
CA GLY A 119 9.27 14.36 1.29
C GLY A 119 8.16 15.26 1.85
N CYS A 120 8.46 16.54 2.15
CA CYS A 120 7.46 17.48 2.69
C CYS A 120 7.79 18.93 2.29
N SER A 121 6.78 19.72 1.90
CA SER A 121 6.97 21.10 1.41
C SER A 121 6.91 22.17 2.50
N LEU A 122 6.62 21.84 3.76
CA LEU A 122 6.41 22.84 4.81
C LEU A 122 7.72 23.42 5.38
N THR A 123 8.89 22.88 5.04
CA THR A 123 10.21 23.44 5.40
C THR A 123 10.41 23.71 6.91
N CYS A 124 9.76 22.92 7.77
CA CYS A 124 9.88 23.05 9.22
C CYS A 124 11.35 22.85 9.64
N LYS A 125 11.99 23.89 10.21
CA LYS A 125 13.44 23.93 10.50
C LYS A 125 13.95 22.80 11.40
N PHE A 126 13.10 22.19 12.21
CA PHE A 126 13.45 21.11 13.12
C PHE A 126 13.19 19.71 12.52
N CYS A 127 12.58 19.61 11.34
CA CYS A 127 12.16 18.35 10.74
C CYS A 127 13.13 17.94 9.64
N ALA A 128 13.73 16.73 9.74
CA ALA A 128 14.60 16.19 8.69
C ALA A 128 13.89 16.11 7.33
N THR A 129 12.63 15.67 7.30
CA THR A 129 11.80 15.62 6.08
C THR A 129 11.54 17.01 5.50
N GLY A 130 11.58 18.07 6.32
CA GLY A 130 11.44 19.46 5.87
C GLY A 130 12.63 19.97 5.05
N TYR A 131 13.78 19.28 5.11
CA TYR A 131 14.95 19.54 4.27
C TYR A 131 14.98 18.69 3.00
N MET A 132 14.01 17.79 2.82
CA MET A 132 13.90 16.95 1.63
C MET A 132 12.93 17.55 0.62
N ASP A 133 13.25 17.44 -0.67
CA ASP A 133 12.33 17.85 -1.72
C ASP A 133 11.02 17.05 -1.64
N ARG A 134 9.89 17.77 -1.66
CA ARG A 134 8.59 17.14 -1.85
C ARG A 134 8.49 16.63 -3.29
N LYS A 135 8.40 15.32 -3.46
CA LYS A 135 8.23 14.68 -4.77
C LYS A 135 6.77 14.52 -5.14
N ARG A 136 6.00 13.80 -4.32
CA ARG A 136 4.57 13.55 -4.56
C ARG A 136 3.82 13.14 -3.30
N ASN A 137 2.50 13.16 -3.41
CA ASN A 137 1.61 12.52 -2.46
C ASN A 137 1.68 10.99 -2.62
N LEU A 138 1.50 10.28 -1.51
CA LEU A 138 1.24 8.85 -1.55
C LEU A 138 -0.21 8.59 -1.94
N ASP A 139 -0.44 7.54 -2.72
CA ASP A 139 -1.79 7.04 -2.98
C ASP A 139 -2.34 6.36 -1.72
N ALA A 140 -3.67 6.31 -1.59
CA ALA A 140 -4.33 5.66 -0.45
C ALA A 140 -3.87 4.20 -0.24
N ALA A 141 -3.62 3.46 -1.33
CA ALA A 141 -3.11 2.09 -1.29
C ALA A 141 -1.67 2.01 -0.74
N GLU A 142 -0.81 2.99 -1.04
CA GLU A 142 0.56 3.02 -0.51
C GLU A 142 0.58 3.35 1.00
N ILE A 143 -0.35 4.19 1.45
CA ILE A 143 -0.54 4.48 2.88
C ILE A 143 -1.09 3.25 3.60
N TYR A 144 -2.10 2.59 3.02
CA TYR A 144 -2.67 1.34 3.51
C TYR A 144 -1.59 0.24 3.63
N ASP A 145 -0.77 0.06 2.60
CA ASP A 145 0.26 -0.99 2.61
C ASP A 145 1.30 -0.77 3.72
N GLN A 146 1.65 0.47 4.07
CA GLN A 146 2.54 0.72 5.22
C GLN A 146 1.96 0.14 6.52
N VAL A 147 0.66 0.30 6.75
CA VAL A 147 -0.03 -0.26 7.93
C VAL A 147 -0.01 -1.78 7.88
N VAL A 148 -0.29 -2.37 6.73
CA VAL A 148 -0.27 -3.82 6.52
C VAL A 148 1.13 -4.40 6.82
N ARG A 149 2.18 -3.81 6.24
CA ARG A 149 3.57 -4.25 6.46
C ARG A 149 3.97 -4.10 7.93
N ILE A 150 3.56 -3.02 8.60
CA ILE A 150 3.85 -2.81 10.03
C ILE A 150 3.05 -3.78 10.91
N ARG A 151 1.80 -4.09 10.57
CA ARG A 151 0.99 -5.11 11.25
C ARG A 151 1.64 -6.48 11.15
N GLU A 152 2.07 -6.89 9.95
CA GLU A 152 2.79 -8.15 9.74
C GLU A 152 4.08 -8.21 10.57
N GLN A 153 4.84 -7.11 10.64
CA GLN A 153 6.02 -6.99 11.51
C GLN A 153 5.67 -7.13 12.99
N CYS A 154 4.58 -6.49 13.43
CA CYS A 154 4.10 -6.54 14.80
C CYS A 154 3.72 -7.95 15.23
N GLU A 155 2.93 -8.64 14.39
CA GLU A 155 2.51 -10.02 14.63
C GLU A 155 3.72 -10.97 14.62
N ALA A 156 4.64 -10.81 13.68
CA ALA A 156 5.83 -11.65 13.58
C ALA A 156 6.83 -11.45 14.74
N GLN A 157 7.05 -10.22 15.17
CA GLN A 157 8.03 -9.89 16.20
C GLN A 157 7.48 -10.07 17.63
N TYR A 158 6.22 -9.73 17.85
CA TYR A 158 5.64 -9.63 19.20
C TYR A 158 4.46 -10.56 19.44
N GLY A 159 3.91 -11.20 18.40
CA GLY A 159 2.74 -12.08 18.54
C GLY A 159 1.47 -11.34 18.99
N THR A 160 1.42 -10.02 18.83
CA THR A 160 0.28 -9.18 19.21
C THR A 160 -0.20 -8.34 18.03
N PRO A 161 -1.51 -7.99 17.99
CA PRO A 161 -2.05 -7.20 16.90
C PRO A 161 -1.61 -5.74 16.99
N LEU A 162 -1.57 -5.08 15.83
CA LEU A 162 -1.43 -3.62 15.75
C LEU A 162 -2.70 -2.93 16.28
N THR A 163 -2.56 -1.95 17.18
CA THR A 163 -3.71 -1.32 17.86
C THR A 163 -3.89 0.16 17.53
N ASN A 164 -2.83 0.85 17.13
CA ASN A 164 -2.84 2.29 16.91
C ASN A 164 -2.10 2.66 15.62
N ILE A 165 -2.56 3.72 14.97
CA ILE A 165 -1.96 4.27 13.75
C ILE A 165 -1.86 5.78 13.92
N VAL A 166 -0.70 6.35 13.61
CA VAL A 166 -0.45 7.79 13.60
C VAL A 166 0.15 8.22 12.27
N TYR A 167 -0.39 9.29 11.69
CA TYR A 167 0.09 9.91 10.45
C TYR A 167 1.18 10.94 10.76
N MET A 168 2.27 10.48 11.38
CA MET A 168 3.36 11.33 11.87
C MET A 168 4.72 10.97 11.22
N GLY A 169 4.68 10.21 10.11
CA GLY A 169 5.86 9.91 9.31
C GLY A 169 6.26 11.06 8.39
N MET A 170 6.69 10.73 7.18
CA MET A 170 7.06 11.72 6.17
C MET A 170 5.81 12.37 5.54
N GLY A 171 5.82 13.69 5.44
CA GLY A 171 4.79 14.47 4.75
C GLY A 171 3.80 15.19 5.67
N GLU A 172 3.08 16.15 5.11
CA GLU A 172 1.95 16.84 5.75
C GLU A 172 0.64 16.15 5.32
N PRO A 173 -0.05 15.42 6.23
CA PRO A 173 -1.26 14.69 5.89
C PRO A 173 -2.38 15.56 5.31
N LEU A 174 -2.53 16.81 5.78
CA LEU A 174 -3.59 17.69 5.28
C LEU A 174 -3.33 18.19 3.84
N LEU A 175 -2.09 18.17 3.38
CA LEU A 175 -1.73 18.40 1.97
C LEU A 175 -1.88 17.15 1.09
N ASN A 176 -2.26 16.02 1.69
CA ASN A 176 -2.66 14.79 1.00
C ASN A 176 -4.03 14.27 1.48
N TYR A 177 -4.93 15.19 1.82
CA TYR A 177 -6.18 14.90 2.51
C TYR A 177 -7.01 13.77 1.87
N ALA A 178 -7.21 13.81 0.55
CA ALA A 178 -8.04 12.82 -0.14
C ALA A 178 -7.52 11.38 0.02
N ASN A 179 -6.21 11.16 -0.17
CA ASN A 179 -5.62 9.84 -0.03
C ASN A 179 -5.52 9.40 1.43
N VAL A 180 -5.28 10.32 2.36
CA VAL A 180 -5.25 10.04 3.81
C VAL A 180 -6.63 9.61 4.31
N VAL A 181 -7.69 10.30 3.90
CA VAL A 181 -9.05 9.92 4.29
C VAL A 181 -9.45 8.59 3.67
N GLU A 182 -9.11 8.37 2.39
CA GLU A 182 -9.39 7.08 1.75
C GLU A 182 -8.59 5.94 2.38
N SER A 183 -7.34 6.15 2.78
CA SER A 183 -6.58 5.11 3.50
C SER A 183 -7.22 4.80 4.85
N VAL A 184 -7.69 5.79 5.60
CA VAL A 184 -8.46 5.56 6.84
C VAL A 184 -9.66 4.66 6.55
N ARG A 185 -10.47 4.98 5.52
CA ARG A 185 -11.63 4.15 5.16
C ARG A 185 -11.25 2.72 4.86
N ARG A 186 -10.17 2.49 4.09
CA ARG A 186 -9.67 1.14 3.76
C ARG A 186 -9.16 0.38 4.96
N ILE A 187 -8.44 1.05 5.86
CA ILE A 187 -7.91 0.45 7.09
C ILE A 187 -9.04 0.03 8.03
N THR A 188 -10.11 0.83 8.12
CA THR A 188 -11.22 0.58 9.04
C THR A 188 -12.41 -0.14 8.39
N ALA A 189 -12.30 -0.51 7.11
CA ALA A 189 -13.35 -1.21 6.40
C ALA A 189 -13.55 -2.61 7.00
N PRO A 190 -14.80 -3.10 7.11
CA PRO A 190 -15.06 -4.48 7.52
C PRO A 190 -14.73 -5.51 6.42
N ASP A 191 -14.58 -5.05 5.18
CA ASP A 191 -14.44 -5.83 3.95
C ASP A 191 -13.10 -5.65 3.23
#